data_AF-X6NXQ3-F1
#
_entry.id   AF-X6NXQ3-F1
#
_cell.length_a   1.000
_cell.length_b   1.000
_cell.length_c   1.000
_cell.angle_alpha   90.00
_cell.angle_beta   90.00
_cell.angle_gamma   90.00
#
_symmetry.space_group_name_H-M   'P 1'
#
loop_
_entity.id
_entity.type
_entity.pdbx_description
1 polymer ?
#
loop_
_entity_poly.entity_id
_entity_poly.type
_entity_poly.pdbx_seq_one_letter_code
_entity_poly.pdbx_strand_id
1 'polypeptide(L)'
;MYWIYQAHQVRGLPAIEKRHYLAQFVLNICLAGVLFFSVPFSLIASALIFEENKLSDRDISQYHPTTKAAILIWDISFSICCYGDMVVVTYNSFQKKKKILYKIVVKNSVLPFGYFFKKIIMGHDRYYHLKQSQHLSHGEWVGYINQHQVEVYRLSNFFEKYKKTFGNEKWLVSRVVAPQFLIECICEFMLDFVIKPIWLQYIFRTLTLAISTTIVSVVWFKMPSYVDTIFLKREIKWLLYLILIVFISYTMYTICVIMDPQFRRLPRFGYLAIFDPIFSVLGFVAIMGHTIDQYKLLTLREILSAKNGLELFMNFLFQEFSYENLLGLIEFAQFRNFLLSVQMKELQAIGAMATLENVPKSGTLGAGLEEKNEDKADLKQLTMIVSVDMPMTVHSDDKIISSRISLDSSVFHIDLPLDIVQSEIVFDNTLTPNTKFKLLVEKYILNNGRFTLNVSDQNRLHLIRLYTQVIRPCHTHVQVDVDHCVFDACSLELYALMHDNFSRFKQSDVYIKYCKSVQ
;
A
#
# COMPACT_ATOMS: atom_id res chain seq x y z
N MET A 1 22.92 7.99 16.56
CA MET A 1 23.41 8.86 15.45
C MET A 1 22.45 8.89 14.26
N TYR A 2 22.24 7.78 13.51
CA TYR A 2 21.29 7.74 12.37
C TYR A 2 19.87 8.24 12.73
N TRP A 3 19.35 7.78 13.87
CA TRP A 3 18.03 8.16 14.38
C TRP A 3 17.95 9.65 14.80
N ILE A 4 19.05 10.23 15.27
CA ILE A 4 19.14 11.67 15.60
C ILE A 4 19.14 12.49 14.30
N TYR A 5 19.82 12.00 13.26
CA TYR A 5 19.81 12.59 11.91
C TYR A 5 18.41 12.54 11.26
N GLN A 6 17.71 11.41 11.36
CA GLN A 6 16.33 11.28 10.87
C GLN A 6 15.35 12.17 11.67
N ALA A 7 15.48 12.22 13.01
CA ALA A 7 14.69 13.13 13.84
C ALA A 7 14.93 14.62 13.49
N HIS A 8 16.14 14.95 13.01
CA HIS A 8 16.44 16.29 12.50
C HIS A 8 15.75 16.58 11.16
N GLN A 9 15.68 15.61 10.24
CA GLN A 9 14.95 15.77 8.97
C GLN A 9 13.44 15.94 9.18
N VAL A 10 12.89 15.34 10.24
CA VAL A 10 11.46 15.40 10.60
C VAL A 10 11.04 16.73 11.25
N ARG A 11 11.98 17.66 11.51
CA ARG A 11 11.65 18.98 12.11
C ARG A 11 10.64 19.79 11.29
N GLY A 12 10.57 19.57 9.98
CA GLY A 12 9.63 20.24 9.07
C GLY A 12 8.24 19.61 8.97
N LEU A 13 8.00 18.44 9.56
CA LEU A 13 6.70 17.76 9.43
C LEU A 13 5.61 18.38 10.34
N PRO A 14 4.32 18.35 9.93
CA PRO A 14 3.17 18.75 10.74
C PRO A 14 3.15 18.12 12.14
N ALA A 15 2.51 18.80 13.11
CA ALA A 15 2.53 18.41 14.52
C ALA A 15 1.92 17.02 14.82
N ILE A 16 0.97 16.55 13.99
CA ILE A 16 0.36 15.22 14.11
C ILE A 16 1.36 14.12 13.69
N GLU A 17 2.12 14.37 12.63
CA GLU A 17 3.16 13.47 12.11
C GLU A 17 4.35 13.38 13.08
N LYS A 18 4.72 14.50 13.72
CA LYS A 18 5.72 14.48 14.81
C LYS A 18 5.32 13.53 15.93
N ARG A 19 4.03 13.43 16.28
CA ARG A 19 3.58 12.53 17.36
C ARG A 19 3.60 11.06 16.95
N HIS A 20 3.24 10.73 15.71
CA HIS A 20 3.28 9.34 15.22
C HIS A 20 4.70 8.87 14.93
N TYR A 21 5.53 9.73 14.31
CA TYR A 21 6.94 9.45 14.14
C TYR A 21 7.63 9.34 15.49
N LEU A 22 7.39 10.25 16.44
CA LEU A 22 7.95 10.16 17.79
C LEU A 22 7.45 8.93 18.53
N ALA A 23 6.18 8.53 18.38
CA ALA A 23 5.66 7.31 18.99
C ALA A 23 6.31 6.06 18.40
N GLN A 24 6.49 5.98 17.08
CA GLN A 24 7.14 4.85 16.42
C GLN A 24 8.66 4.84 16.65
N PHE A 25 9.28 6.02 16.73
CA PHE A 25 10.66 6.23 17.14
C PHE A 25 10.89 5.78 18.59
N VAL A 26 10.05 6.22 19.51
CA VAL A 26 10.08 5.81 20.92
C VAL A 26 9.79 4.32 21.02
N LEU A 27 8.83 3.78 20.28
CA LEU A 27 8.54 2.34 20.26
C LEU A 27 9.74 1.54 19.74
N ASN A 28 10.41 2.00 18.67
CA ASN A 28 11.59 1.36 18.12
C ASN A 28 12.81 1.49 19.03
N ILE A 29 12.97 2.62 19.74
CA ILE A 29 14.00 2.80 20.78
C ILE A 29 13.70 1.95 22.01
N CYS A 30 12.44 1.81 22.39
CA CYS A 30 12.03 0.93 23.48
C CYS A 30 12.22 -0.53 23.09
N LEU A 31 11.87 -0.94 21.86
CA LEU A 31 12.14 -2.29 21.33
C LEU A 31 13.64 -2.56 21.23
N ALA A 32 14.42 -1.63 20.69
CA ALA A 32 15.87 -1.73 20.66
C ALA A 32 16.45 -1.75 22.07
N GLY A 33 15.95 -0.94 22.99
CA GLY A 33 16.32 -0.94 24.40
C GLY A 33 15.97 -2.26 25.08
N VAL A 34 14.78 -2.82 24.86
CA VAL A 34 14.40 -4.15 25.32
C VAL A 34 15.39 -5.18 24.79
N LEU A 35 15.71 -5.17 23.50
CA LEU A 35 16.67 -6.12 22.92
C LEU A 35 18.10 -5.91 23.48
N PHE A 36 18.55 -4.67 23.64
CA PHE A 36 19.89 -4.33 24.11
C PHE A 36 20.07 -4.42 25.62
N PHE A 37 19.01 -4.32 26.42
CA PHE A 37 19.07 -4.41 27.88
C PHE A 37 18.58 -5.78 28.40
N SER A 38 17.53 -6.37 27.83
CA SER A 38 17.04 -7.68 28.30
C SER A 38 18.07 -8.79 28.12
N VAL A 39 18.88 -8.73 27.06
CA VAL A 39 19.93 -9.72 26.77
C VAL A 39 21.10 -9.61 27.76
N PRO A 40 21.74 -8.45 27.99
CA PRO A 40 22.75 -8.32 29.04
C PRO A 40 22.23 -8.63 30.44
N PHE A 41 21.00 -8.26 30.78
CA PHE A 41 20.44 -8.58 32.10
C PHE A 41 20.07 -10.08 32.24
N SER A 42 19.61 -10.76 31.19
CA SER A 42 19.39 -12.22 31.22
C SER A 42 20.72 -12.95 31.38
N LEU A 43 21.76 -12.44 30.71
CA LEU A 43 23.13 -12.92 30.81
C LEU A 43 23.67 -12.69 32.22
N ILE A 44 23.58 -11.49 32.79
CA ILE A 44 24.02 -11.20 34.16
C ILE A 44 23.27 -12.09 35.17
N ALA A 45 21.95 -12.21 35.07
CA ALA A 45 21.18 -13.09 35.95
C ALA A 45 21.59 -14.56 35.83
N SER A 46 21.82 -15.05 34.60
CA SER A 46 22.27 -16.41 34.35
C SER A 46 23.71 -16.66 34.80
N ALA A 47 24.60 -15.66 34.70
CA ALA A 47 25.98 -15.72 35.19
C ALA A 47 26.03 -15.77 36.72
N LEU A 48 25.19 -14.98 37.40
CA LEU A 48 25.04 -15.01 38.86
C LEU A 48 24.53 -16.36 39.36
N ILE A 49 23.56 -16.97 38.68
CA ILE A 49 23.06 -18.33 38.99
C ILE A 49 24.16 -19.38 38.77
N PHE A 50 24.99 -19.22 37.73
CA PHE A 50 26.08 -20.15 37.43
C PHE A 50 27.21 -20.09 38.46
N GLU A 51 27.57 -18.90 38.94
CA GLU A 51 28.54 -18.72 40.02
C GLU A 51 28.04 -19.36 41.34
N GLU A 52 26.75 -19.22 41.64
CA GLU A 52 26.14 -19.77 42.85
C GLU A 52 26.12 -21.31 42.84
N ASN A 53 25.95 -21.95 41.68
CA ASN A 53 26.01 -23.43 41.56
C ASN A 53 27.43 -24.02 41.66
N LYS A 54 28.49 -23.21 41.56
CA LYS A 54 29.87 -23.67 41.83
C LYS A 54 30.21 -23.69 43.32
N LEU A 55 29.43 -22.99 44.15
CA LEU A 55 29.54 -23.05 45.60
C LEU A 55 28.83 -24.32 46.09
N SER A 56 29.64 -25.36 46.32
CA SER A 56 29.37 -26.68 46.92
C SER A 56 27.93 -26.98 47.41
N ASP A 57 27.40 -28.13 46.97
CA ASP A 57 26.12 -28.80 47.31
C ASP A 57 25.69 -28.87 48.80
N ARG A 58 26.48 -28.38 49.76
CA ARG A 58 26.19 -28.55 51.19
C ARG A 58 25.32 -27.46 51.84
N ASP A 59 25.05 -26.32 51.20
CA ASP A 59 24.28 -25.23 51.82
C ASP A 59 23.14 -24.65 50.96
N ILE A 60 22.39 -25.51 50.27
CA ILE A 60 21.23 -25.12 49.42
C ILE A 60 20.07 -24.46 50.21
N SER A 61 20.11 -24.49 51.54
CA SER A 61 19.07 -23.84 52.37
C SER A 61 19.22 -22.31 52.52
N GLN A 62 20.35 -21.73 52.09
CA GLN A 62 20.60 -20.28 52.14
C GLN A 62 20.84 -19.69 50.75
N TYR A 63 19.80 -19.63 49.93
CA TYR A 63 19.82 -18.78 48.72
C TYR A 63 20.14 -17.33 49.10
N HIS A 64 21.20 -16.76 48.53
CA HIS A 64 21.62 -15.41 48.86
C HIS A 64 20.59 -14.40 48.30
N PRO A 65 20.17 -13.39 49.09
CA PRO A 65 19.14 -12.43 48.68
C PRO A 65 19.46 -11.67 47.38
N THR A 66 20.75 -11.63 46.99
CA THR A 66 21.26 -10.98 45.78
C THR A 66 20.84 -11.68 44.48
N THR A 67 20.79 -13.01 44.42
CA THR A 67 20.38 -13.73 43.19
C THR A 67 18.88 -13.62 42.97
N LYS A 68 18.09 -13.67 44.04
CA LYS A 68 16.65 -13.39 43.99
C LYS A 68 16.38 -11.94 43.57
N ALA A 69 17.20 -10.99 44.04
CA ALA A 69 17.12 -9.61 43.61
C ALA A 69 17.51 -9.44 42.13
N ALA A 70 18.52 -10.14 41.62
CA ALA A 70 18.92 -10.06 40.21
C ALA A 70 17.87 -10.63 39.25
N ILE A 71 17.26 -11.78 39.58
CA ILE A 71 16.14 -12.35 38.82
C ILE A 71 14.92 -11.42 38.87
N LEU A 72 14.62 -10.86 40.05
CA LEU A 72 13.53 -9.90 40.21
C LEU A 72 13.80 -8.59 39.44
N ILE A 73 15.05 -8.11 39.44
CA ILE A 73 15.48 -6.93 38.69
C ILE A 73 15.43 -7.22 37.18
N TRP A 74 15.71 -8.44 36.72
CA TRP A 74 15.53 -8.85 35.33
C TRP A 74 14.05 -8.87 34.94
N ASP A 75 13.18 -9.51 35.74
CA ASP A 75 11.74 -9.53 35.51
C ASP A 75 11.13 -8.11 35.57
N ILE A 76 11.59 -7.26 36.49
CA ILE A 76 11.18 -5.87 36.62
C ILE A 76 11.74 -5.04 35.46
N SER A 77 12.98 -5.21 35.03
CA SER A 77 13.58 -4.44 33.93
C SER A 77 12.95 -4.82 32.60
N PHE A 78 12.65 -6.11 32.37
CA PHE A 78 11.84 -6.59 31.26
C PHE A 78 10.42 -6.01 31.34
N SER A 79 9.82 -5.98 32.53
CA SER A 79 8.51 -5.36 32.78
C SER A 79 8.50 -3.83 32.81
N ILE A 80 9.64 -3.15 32.90
CA ILE A 80 9.73 -1.68 32.79
C ILE A 80 9.97 -1.31 31.34
N CYS A 81 10.86 -2.03 30.64
CA CYS A 81 11.15 -1.77 29.24
C CYS A 81 9.96 -2.11 28.32
N CYS A 82 9.15 -3.11 28.68
CA CYS A 82 7.90 -3.41 27.98
C CYS A 82 6.72 -2.49 28.41
N TYR A 83 6.79 -1.79 29.56
CA TYR A 83 5.64 -1.10 30.17
C TYR A 83 5.98 0.28 30.77
N GLY A 84 6.89 1.03 30.15
CA GLY A 84 7.59 2.22 30.68
C GLY A 84 6.79 3.38 31.28
N ASP A 85 5.46 3.33 31.27
CA ASP A 85 4.61 4.38 31.87
C ASP A 85 4.09 4.07 33.29
N MET A 86 4.32 2.88 33.89
CA MET A 86 3.54 2.49 35.09
C MET A 86 4.26 1.94 36.33
N VAL A 87 5.60 1.95 36.44
CA VAL A 87 6.27 1.21 37.54
C VAL A 87 6.68 2.04 38.77
N VAL A 88 6.19 3.26 38.95
CA VAL A 88 6.61 4.11 40.10
C VAL A 88 5.97 3.73 41.46
N VAL A 89 4.97 2.84 41.54
CA VAL A 89 4.16 2.73 42.77
C VAL A 89 4.38 1.48 43.64
N THR A 90 5.14 0.46 43.23
CA THR A 90 5.07 -0.86 43.90
C THR A 90 6.38 -1.38 44.51
N TYR A 91 7.16 -0.52 45.16
CA TYR A 91 8.35 -0.96 45.93
C TYR A 91 8.07 -1.22 47.43
N ASN A 92 7.02 -0.64 48.02
CA ASN A 92 6.86 -0.60 49.49
C ASN A 92 6.03 -1.71 50.16
N SER A 93 5.83 -2.88 49.52
CA SER A 93 5.06 -3.95 50.15
C SER A 93 5.66 -5.33 49.90
N PHE A 94 6.76 -5.65 50.61
CA PHE A 94 7.34 -6.98 50.59
C PHE A 94 7.71 -7.46 51.99
N GLN A 95 6.80 -8.23 52.62
CA GLN A 95 7.07 -9.31 53.60
C GLN A 95 5.73 -9.91 54.08
N LYS A 96 5.10 -10.80 53.28
CA LYS A 96 4.44 -12.07 53.70
C LYS A 96 3.53 -12.67 52.61
N LYS A 97 3.69 -13.97 52.42
CA LYS A 97 2.82 -14.99 51.77
C LYS A 97 2.71 -14.99 50.23
N LYS A 98 3.03 -16.17 49.65
CA LYS A 98 2.90 -16.58 48.23
C LYS A 98 1.54 -16.24 47.57
N LYS A 99 0.44 -16.11 48.33
CA LYS A 99 -0.88 -15.69 47.81
C LYS A 99 -0.93 -14.22 47.36
N ILE A 100 -0.11 -13.35 47.97
CA ILE A 100 0.00 -11.95 47.56
C ILE A 100 0.85 -11.83 46.30
N LEU A 101 1.91 -12.64 46.16
CA LEU A 101 2.73 -12.66 44.95
C LEU A 101 1.91 -13.07 43.71
N TYR A 102 1.04 -14.08 43.80
CA TYR A 102 0.13 -14.43 42.71
C TYR A 102 -0.85 -13.29 42.36
N LYS A 103 -1.44 -12.63 43.37
CA LYS A 103 -2.29 -11.44 43.13
C LYS A 103 -1.50 -10.27 42.54
N ILE A 104 -0.25 -10.07 42.92
CA ILE A 104 0.62 -9.01 42.41
C ILE A 104 1.06 -9.34 40.99
N VAL A 105 1.50 -10.57 40.69
CA VAL A 105 1.88 -10.99 39.34
C VAL A 105 0.68 -10.95 38.40
N VAL A 106 -0.48 -11.50 38.78
CA VAL A 106 -1.68 -11.44 37.92
C VAL A 106 -2.15 -9.99 37.74
N LYS A 107 -2.20 -9.17 38.80
CA LYS A 107 -2.69 -7.79 38.72
C LYS A 107 -1.70 -6.85 38.04
N ASN A 108 -0.39 -7.09 38.12
CA ASN A 108 0.65 -6.23 37.53
C ASN A 108 1.15 -6.71 36.17
N SER A 109 0.90 -7.97 35.77
CA SER A 109 1.27 -8.45 34.43
C SER A 109 0.07 -8.42 33.48
N VAL A 110 -1.09 -8.92 33.92
CA VAL A 110 -2.24 -9.14 33.02
C VAL A 110 -3.00 -7.86 32.72
N LEU A 111 -3.18 -6.97 33.70
CA LEU A 111 -3.93 -5.71 33.51
C LEU A 111 -3.16 -4.69 32.65
N PRO A 112 -1.85 -4.45 32.86
CA PRO A 112 -1.09 -3.56 31.99
C PRO A 112 -0.94 -4.12 30.58
N PHE A 113 -0.81 -5.44 30.44
CA PHE A 113 -0.81 -6.09 29.13
C PHE A 113 -2.15 -5.91 28.41
N GLY A 114 -3.28 -6.15 29.08
CA GLY A 114 -4.61 -5.88 28.52
C GLY A 114 -4.82 -4.43 28.11
N TYR A 115 -4.26 -3.47 28.88
CA TYR A 115 -4.32 -2.04 28.55
C TYR A 115 -3.40 -1.66 27.38
N PHE A 116 -2.17 -2.19 27.32
CA PHE A 116 -1.24 -1.97 26.22
C PHE A 116 -1.79 -2.55 24.91
N PHE A 117 -2.28 -3.78 24.95
CA PHE A 117 -2.94 -4.43 23.82
C PHE A 117 -4.15 -3.62 23.37
N LYS A 118 -5.00 -3.16 24.31
CA LYS A 118 -6.11 -2.26 24.02
C LYS A 118 -5.64 -0.95 23.37
N LYS A 119 -4.53 -0.35 23.80
CA LYS A 119 -4.00 0.91 23.24
C LYS A 119 -3.42 0.72 21.83
N ILE A 120 -2.72 -0.38 21.58
CA ILE A 120 -2.24 -0.77 20.24
C ILE A 120 -3.42 -1.05 19.32
N ILE A 121 -4.39 -1.85 19.77
CA ILE A 121 -5.60 -2.17 19.01
C ILE A 121 -6.37 -0.89 18.71
N MET A 122 -6.61 -0.01 19.69
CA MET A 122 -7.33 1.25 19.48
C MET A 122 -6.59 2.23 18.56
N GLY A 123 -5.25 2.18 18.55
CA GLY A 123 -4.43 2.93 17.59
C GLY A 123 -4.58 2.40 16.17
N HIS A 124 -4.55 1.07 16.01
CA HIS A 124 -4.83 0.38 14.76
C HIS A 124 -6.27 0.62 14.27
N ASP A 125 -7.27 0.64 15.16
CA ASP A 125 -8.70 0.88 14.86
C ASP A 125 -8.92 2.21 14.17
N ARG A 126 -8.27 3.27 14.67
CA ARG A 126 -8.34 4.58 14.01
C ARG A 126 -7.66 4.58 12.64
N TYR A 127 -6.52 3.91 12.52
CA TYR A 127 -5.80 3.81 11.26
C TYR A 127 -6.60 3.04 10.20
N TYR A 128 -7.21 1.93 10.59
CA TYR A 128 -8.04 1.10 9.73
C TYR A 128 -9.33 1.79 9.32
N HIS A 129 -10.02 2.45 10.27
CA HIS A 129 -11.21 3.24 9.94
C HIS A 129 -10.89 4.40 9.00
N LEU A 130 -9.75 5.08 9.18
CA LEU A 130 -9.32 6.16 8.29
C LEU A 130 -9.09 5.63 6.87
N LYS A 131 -8.39 4.50 6.74
CA LYS A 131 -8.12 3.87 5.43
C LYS A 131 -9.37 3.27 4.79
N GLN A 132 -10.30 2.72 5.57
CA GLN A 132 -11.58 2.26 5.07
C GLN A 132 -12.45 3.44 4.61
N SER A 133 -12.47 4.54 5.37
CA SER A 133 -13.19 5.77 5.00
C SER A 133 -12.59 6.40 3.74
N GLN A 134 -11.26 6.38 3.62
CA GLN A 134 -10.57 6.74 2.38
C GLN A 134 -11.04 5.81 1.27
N HIS A 135 -10.98 4.49 1.43
CA HIS A 135 -11.40 3.58 0.36
C HIS A 135 -12.86 3.75 -0.08
N LEU A 136 -13.75 4.09 0.86
CA LEU A 136 -15.15 4.44 0.55
C LEU A 136 -15.26 5.78 -0.21
N SER A 137 -14.39 6.76 0.06
CA SER A 137 -14.31 8.00 -0.74
C SER A 137 -13.70 7.78 -2.13
N HIS A 138 -12.89 6.73 -2.34
CA HIS A 138 -12.25 6.44 -3.62
C HIS A 138 -13.25 6.15 -4.77
N GLY A 139 -14.52 5.87 -4.47
CA GLY A 139 -15.55 5.60 -5.47
C GLY A 139 -16.41 6.81 -5.87
N GLU A 140 -16.36 7.93 -5.16
CA GLU A 140 -17.29 9.05 -5.39
C GLU A 140 -17.03 9.76 -6.73
N TRP A 141 -15.76 10.01 -7.09
CA TRP A 141 -15.45 10.63 -8.38
C TRP A 141 -15.79 9.76 -9.58
N VAL A 142 -15.73 8.43 -9.42
CA VAL A 142 -16.12 7.48 -10.47
C VAL A 142 -17.54 7.78 -10.91
N GLY A 143 -18.43 8.14 -9.97
CA GLY A 143 -19.80 8.52 -10.26
C GLY A 143 -19.97 9.83 -11.03
N TYR A 144 -18.99 10.75 -10.98
CA TYR A 144 -19.01 11.98 -11.78
C TYR A 144 -18.55 11.78 -13.24
N ILE A 145 -17.88 10.65 -13.52
CA ILE A 145 -17.46 10.24 -14.87
C ILE A 145 -18.44 9.23 -15.45
N ASN A 146 -18.85 8.23 -14.67
CA ASN A 146 -19.72 7.14 -15.08
C ASN A 146 -20.47 6.57 -13.86
N GLN A 147 -21.76 6.90 -13.75
CA GLN A 147 -22.57 6.52 -12.61
C GLN A 147 -22.78 5.00 -12.50
N HIS A 148 -22.81 4.28 -13.63
CA HIS A 148 -23.01 2.83 -13.66
C HIS A 148 -21.79 2.04 -13.12
N GLN A 149 -20.58 2.55 -13.30
CA GLN A 149 -19.37 1.86 -12.81
C GLN A 149 -19.25 1.89 -11.28
N VAL A 150 -19.89 2.84 -10.60
CA VAL A 150 -19.86 2.96 -9.13
C VAL A 150 -20.40 1.69 -8.47
N GLU A 151 -21.48 1.11 -8.99
CA GLU A 151 -22.07 -0.10 -8.43
C GLU A 151 -21.14 -1.31 -8.59
N VAL A 152 -20.47 -1.43 -9.73
CA VAL A 152 -19.49 -2.49 -9.99
C VAL A 152 -18.31 -2.39 -9.02
N TYR A 153 -17.78 -1.17 -8.82
CA TYR A 153 -16.71 -0.91 -7.85
C TYR A 153 -17.14 -1.29 -6.43
N ARG A 154 -18.36 -0.90 -6.02
CA ARG A 154 -18.90 -1.20 -4.70
C ARG A 154 -19.03 -2.71 -4.45
N LEU A 155 -19.54 -3.45 -5.44
CA LEU A 155 -19.71 -4.91 -5.33
C LEU A 155 -18.38 -5.66 -5.31
N SER A 156 -17.33 -5.11 -5.93
CA SER A 156 -16.00 -5.72 -5.99
C SER A 156 -15.16 -5.54 -4.71
N ASN A 157 -15.58 -4.66 -3.78
CA ASN A 157 -14.79 -4.34 -2.60
C ASN A 157 -14.81 -5.48 -1.57
N PHE A 158 -13.70 -6.19 -1.43
CA PHE A 158 -13.52 -7.25 -0.44
C PHE A 158 -13.81 -6.80 0.99
N PHE A 159 -13.36 -5.61 1.39
CA PHE A 159 -13.53 -5.14 2.77
C PHE A 159 -14.99 -4.85 3.09
N GLU A 160 -15.78 -4.38 2.12
CA GLU A 160 -17.21 -4.19 2.29
C GLU A 160 -17.93 -5.55 2.38
N LYS A 161 -17.55 -6.51 1.52
CA LYS A 161 -18.05 -7.89 1.54
C LYS A 161 -17.77 -8.61 2.88
N TYR A 162 -16.58 -8.42 3.45
CA TYR A 162 -16.13 -9.07 4.69
C TYR A 162 -16.08 -8.12 5.89
N LYS A 163 -16.85 -7.03 5.88
CA LYS A 163 -16.91 -6.01 6.95
C LYS A 163 -17.30 -6.56 8.33
N LYS A 164 -17.88 -7.76 8.38
CA LYS A 164 -18.26 -8.45 9.64
C LYS A 164 -17.23 -9.49 10.09
N THR A 165 -16.24 -9.83 9.27
CA THR A 165 -15.24 -10.88 9.54
C THR A 165 -13.82 -10.37 9.33
N PHE A 166 -13.07 -10.87 8.34
CA PHE A 166 -11.65 -10.54 8.11
C PHE A 166 -11.42 -9.06 7.77
N GLY A 167 -12.43 -8.37 7.23
CA GLY A 167 -12.37 -6.92 6.99
C GLY A 167 -12.63 -6.08 8.25
N ASN A 168 -12.85 -6.73 9.40
CA ASN A 168 -13.07 -6.09 10.68
C ASN A 168 -11.97 -6.47 11.66
N GLU A 169 -11.17 -5.49 12.03
CA GLU A 169 -10.08 -5.70 12.98
C GLU A 169 -10.54 -6.12 14.38
N LYS A 170 -11.69 -5.61 14.88
CA LYS A 170 -12.25 -6.06 16.17
C LYS A 170 -12.60 -7.53 16.11
N TRP A 171 -13.10 -7.99 14.96
CA TRP A 171 -13.33 -9.41 14.74
C TRP A 171 -12.02 -10.20 14.70
N LEU A 172 -11.02 -9.76 13.93
CA LEU A 172 -9.72 -10.43 13.84
C LEU A 172 -9.05 -10.53 15.22
N VAL A 173 -9.03 -9.44 15.98
CA VAL A 173 -8.49 -9.40 17.33
C VAL A 173 -9.29 -10.30 18.28
N SER A 174 -10.61 -10.16 18.33
CA SER A 174 -11.43 -10.89 19.30
C SER A 174 -11.58 -12.38 19.00
N ARG A 175 -11.50 -12.78 17.73
CA ARG A 175 -11.74 -14.17 17.29
C ARG A 175 -10.49 -14.92 16.88
N VAL A 176 -9.39 -14.24 16.55
CA VAL A 176 -8.14 -14.88 16.14
C VAL A 176 -7.03 -14.59 17.16
N VAL A 177 -6.66 -13.32 17.33
CA VAL A 177 -5.46 -12.94 18.09
C VAL A 177 -5.62 -13.18 19.60
N ALA A 178 -6.71 -12.70 20.20
CA ALA A 178 -6.92 -12.82 21.64
C ALA A 178 -7.12 -14.28 22.10
N PRO A 179 -7.91 -15.13 21.41
CA PRO A 179 -8.01 -16.54 21.75
C PRO A 179 -6.68 -17.27 21.61
N GLN A 180 -5.91 -17.01 20.54
CA GLN A 180 -4.59 -17.60 20.36
C GLN A 180 -3.68 -17.23 21.52
N PHE A 181 -3.53 -15.93 21.81
CA PHE A 181 -2.70 -15.47 22.92
C PHE A 181 -3.11 -16.04 24.28
N LEU A 182 -4.42 -16.16 24.53
CA LEU A 182 -4.92 -16.77 25.76
C LEU A 182 -4.53 -18.25 25.86
N ILE A 183 -4.65 -19.01 24.77
CA ILE A 183 -4.22 -20.41 24.71
C ILE A 183 -2.72 -20.50 24.98
N GLU A 184 -1.91 -19.64 24.37
CA GLU A 184 -0.46 -19.59 24.60
C GLU A 184 -0.12 -19.35 26.07
N CYS A 185 -0.75 -18.36 26.70
CA CYS A 185 -0.54 -18.05 28.11
C CYS A 185 -0.93 -19.22 29.04
N ILE A 186 -2.06 -19.87 28.76
CA ILE A 186 -2.51 -21.04 29.53
C ILE A 186 -1.53 -22.20 29.35
N CYS A 187 -1.10 -22.46 28.11
CA CYS A 187 -0.13 -23.51 27.82
C CYS A 187 1.20 -23.26 28.52
N GLU A 188 1.78 -22.06 28.41
CA GLU A 188 3.02 -21.69 29.11
C GLU A 188 2.91 -21.88 30.62
N PHE A 189 1.81 -21.39 31.21
CA PHE A 189 1.54 -21.59 32.62
C PHE A 189 1.48 -23.08 32.96
N MET A 190 0.75 -23.89 32.19
CA MET A 190 0.64 -25.33 32.46
C MET A 190 1.98 -26.06 32.30
N LEU A 191 2.83 -25.66 31.35
CA LEU A 191 4.16 -26.22 31.17
C LEU A 191 5.06 -25.96 32.38
N ASP A 192 5.06 -24.74 32.89
CA ASP A 192 5.90 -24.35 34.03
C ASP A 192 5.52 -25.12 35.32
N PHE A 193 4.24 -25.44 35.50
CA PHE A 193 3.76 -26.14 36.70
C PHE A 193 3.78 -27.67 36.59
N VAL A 194 3.49 -28.23 35.41
CA VAL A 194 3.28 -29.67 35.23
C VAL A 194 4.55 -30.36 34.71
N ILE A 195 5.29 -29.69 33.82
CA ILE A 195 6.39 -30.30 33.08
C ILE A 195 7.72 -29.90 33.71
N LYS A 196 8.28 -30.82 34.51
CA LYS A 196 9.63 -30.68 35.08
C LYS A 196 10.78 -30.72 34.05
N PRO A 197 10.75 -31.54 32.98
CA PRO A 197 11.86 -31.56 32.04
C PRO A 197 11.89 -30.29 31.18
N ILE A 198 12.97 -29.51 31.35
CA ILE A 198 13.22 -28.25 30.66
C ILE A 198 13.16 -28.39 29.13
N TRP A 199 13.72 -29.46 28.57
CA TRP A 199 13.72 -29.69 27.12
C TRP A 199 12.31 -29.85 26.54
N LEU A 200 11.38 -30.43 27.30
CA LEU A 200 9.99 -30.62 26.87
C LEU A 200 9.23 -29.29 26.87
N GLN A 201 9.56 -28.37 27.79
CA GLN A 201 9.06 -27.00 27.76
C GLN A 201 9.45 -26.31 26.45
N TYR A 202 10.73 -26.38 26.05
CA TYR A 202 11.19 -25.77 24.81
C TYR A 202 10.55 -26.36 23.54
N ILE A 203 10.33 -27.68 23.48
CA ILE A 203 9.59 -28.31 22.38
C ILE A 203 8.19 -27.72 22.27
N PHE A 204 7.48 -27.60 23.40
CA PHE A 204 6.13 -27.06 23.38
C PHE A 204 6.12 -25.60 22.94
N ARG A 205 7.07 -24.78 23.43
CA ARG A 205 7.23 -23.38 22.98
C ARG A 205 7.44 -23.28 21.47
N THR A 206 8.29 -24.14 20.91
CA THR A 206 8.52 -24.20 19.45
C THR A 206 7.23 -24.59 18.71
N LEU A 207 6.48 -25.56 19.22
CA LEU A 207 5.21 -25.97 18.62
C LEU A 207 4.16 -24.85 18.65
N THR A 208 4.06 -24.13 19.76
CA THR A 208 3.18 -22.97 19.91
C THR A 208 3.52 -21.87 18.91
N LEU A 209 4.81 -21.57 18.71
CA LEU A 209 5.27 -20.64 17.69
C LEU A 209 4.92 -21.13 16.27
N ALA A 210 5.01 -22.43 16.00
CA ALA A 210 4.62 -23.01 14.72
C ALA A 210 3.11 -22.85 14.44
N ILE A 211 2.26 -23.08 15.45
CA ILE A 211 0.81 -22.87 15.36
C ILE A 211 0.51 -21.40 15.05
N SER A 212 1.16 -20.49 15.77
CA SER A 212 1.04 -19.04 15.55
C SER A 212 1.40 -18.64 14.13
N THR A 213 2.53 -19.13 13.64
CA THR A 213 3.01 -18.91 12.27
C THR A 213 2.01 -19.44 11.25
N THR A 214 1.43 -20.61 11.50
CA THR A 214 0.41 -21.21 10.64
C THR A 214 -0.86 -20.37 10.59
N ILE A 215 -1.35 -19.89 11.73
CA ILE A 215 -2.54 -19.02 11.79
C ILE A 215 -2.32 -17.73 10.99
N VAL A 216 -1.19 -17.03 11.21
CA VAL A 216 -0.85 -15.81 10.46
C VAL A 216 -0.71 -16.12 8.96
N SER A 217 -0.12 -17.26 8.60
CA SER A 217 0.00 -17.70 7.20
C SER A 217 -1.36 -17.93 6.57
N VAL A 218 -2.29 -18.60 7.26
CA VAL A 218 -3.66 -18.81 6.78
C VAL A 218 -4.38 -17.49 6.57
N VAL A 219 -4.24 -16.54 7.51
CA VAL A 219 -4.81 -15.18 7.37
C VAL A 219 -4.23 -14.50 6.12
N TRP A 220 -2.92 -14.58 5.91
CA TRP A 220 -2.24 -14.01 4.74
C TRP A 220 -2.69 -14.63 3.41
N PHE A 221 -2.81 -15.96 3.34
CA PHE A 221 -3.27 -16.67 2.14
C PHE A 221 -4.75 -16.38 1.83
N LYS A 222 -5.59 -16.25 2.85
CA LYS A 222 -7.02 -15.91 2.71
C LYS A 222 -7.24 -14.44 2.34
N MET A 223 -6.29 -13.56 2.64
CA MET A 223 -6.36 -12.16 2.27
C MET A 223 -6.14 -12.01 0.76
N PRO A 224 -7.09 -11.41 0.01
CA PRO A 224 -6.95 -11.27 -1.43
C PRO A 224 -5.74 -10.42 -1.77
N SER A 225 -5.13 -10.68 -2.92
CA SER A 225 -4.02 -9.86 -3.43
C SER A 225 -4.47 -8.53 -4.02
N TYR A 226 -5.79 -8.30 -4.13
CA TYR A 226 -6.33 -7.22 -4.95
C TYR A 226 -6.23 -5.88 -4.24
N VAL A 227 -5.61 -4.92 -4.93
CA VAL A 227 -5.41 -3.50 -4.58
C VAL A 227 -5.33 -3.27 -3.07
N ASP A 228 -4.29 -3.86 -2.47
CA ASP A 228 -3.94 -3.60 -1.08
C ASP A 228 -3.36 -2.19 -0.94
N THR A 229 -4.19 -1.16 -1.14
CA THR A 229 -3.85 0.25 -0.88
C THR A 229 -3.41 0.48 0.56
N ILE A 230 -3.78 -0.45 1.44
CA ILE A 230 -3.45 -0.42 2.86
C ILE A 230 -2.08 -1.05 3.14
N PHE A 231 -1.51 -1.80 2.18
CA PHE A 231 -0.31 -2.62 2.30
C PHE A 231 -0.36 -3.65 3.42
N LEU A 232 -1.55 -4.02 3.91
CA LEU A 232 -1.66 -4.98 5.00
C LEU A 232 -1.11 -6.35 4.61
N LYS A 233 -1.40 -6.84 3.40
CA LYS A 233 -0.90 -8.13 2.92
C LYS A 233 0.62 -8.11 2.75
N ARG A 234 1.19 -6.98 2.32
CA ARG A 234 2.65 -6.78 2.27
C ARG A 234 3.26 -6.75 3.68
N GLU A 235 2.65 -6.01 4.61
CA GLU A 235 3.08 -5.94 6.01
C GLU A 235 3.01 -7.32 6.70
N ILE A 236 1.91 -8.05 6.53
CA ILE A 236 1.76 -9.43 7.04
C ILE A 236 2.78 -10.37 6.39
N LYS A 237 3.11 -10.19 5.10
CA LYS A 237 4.16 -10.99 4.43
C LYS A 237 5.52 -10.77 5.09
N TRP A 238 5.88 -9.52 5.38
CA TRP A 238 7.13 -9.18 6.08
C TRP A 238 7.13 -9.70 7.51
N LEU A 239 6.01 -9.56 8.22
CA LEU A 239 5.82 -10.13 9.55
C LEU A 239 6.00 -11.66 9.51
N LEU A 240 5.48 -12.34 8.50
CA LEU A 240 5.67 -13.78 8.31
C LEU A 240 7.13 -14.15 8.06
N TYR A 241 7.87 -13.38 7.26
CA TYR A 241 9.31 -13.61 7.09
C TYR A 241 10.07 -13.44 8.41
N LEU A 242 9.74 -12.41 9.18
CA LEU A 242 10.34 -12.20 10.50
C LEU A 242 10.00 -13.35 11.46
N ILE A 243 8.74 -13.76 11.53
CA ILE A 243 8.28 -14.89 12.35
C ILE A 243 8.98 -16.18 11.92
N LEU A 244 9.13 -16.42 10.62
CA LEU A 244 9.81 -17.61 10.09
C LEU A 244 11.29 -17.64 10.49
N ILE A 245 11.98 -16.50 10.40
CA ILE A 245 13.38 -16.37 10.84
C ILE A 245 13.49 -16.68 12.34
N VAL A 246 12.63 -16.06 13.16
CA VAL A 246 12.59 -16.32 14.61
C VAL A 246 12.28 -17.79 14.89
N PHE A 247 11.35 -18.40 14.14
CA PHE A 247 10.99 -19.80 14.27
C PHE A 247 12.16 -20.74 13.97
N ILE A 248 12.91 -20.50 12.88
CA ILE A 248 14.08 -21.31 12.53
C ILE A 248 15.16 -21.19 13.61
N SER A 249 15.48 -19.97 14.03
CA SER A 249 16.48 -19.72 15.07
C SER A 249 16.07 -20.34 16.42
N TYR A 250 14.80 -20.26 16.79
CA TYR A 250 14.29 -20.87 18.02
C TYR A 250 14.24 -22.41 17.94
N THR A 251 13.95 -22.97 16.77
CA THR A 251 14.02 -24.42 16.53
C THR A 251 15.45 -24.94 16.68
N MET A 252 16.43 -24.21 16.14
CA MET A 252 17.86 -24.53 16.33
C MET A 252 18.25 -24.49 17.81
N TYR A 253 17.82 -23.46 18.54
CA TYR A 253 18.03 -23.37 19.99
C TYR A 253 17.42 -24.58 20.74
N THR A 254 16.17 -24.94 20.43
CA THR A 254 15.51 -26.11 21.02
C THR A 254 16.26 -27.41 20.72
N ILE A 255 16.74 -27.62 19.48
CA ILE A 255 17.55 -28.79 19.13
C ILE A 255 18.84 -28.84 19.95
N CYS A 256 19.53 -27.70 20.10
CA CYS A 256 20.73 -27.62 20.93
C CYS A 256 20.46 -28.01 22.39
N VAL A 257 19.34 -27.55 22.97
CA VAL A 257 18.95 -27.92 24.35
C VAL A 257 18.55 -29.39 24.47
N ILE A 258 17.92 -29.97 23.44
CA ILE A 258 17.59 -31.40 23.40
C ILE A 258 18.86 -32.25 23.32
N MET A 259 19.87 -31.81 22.57
CA MET A 259 21.14 -32.53 22.42
C MET A 259 22.01 -32.47 23.69
N ASP A 260 21.83 -31.45 24.52
CA ASP A 260 22.56 -31.28 25.78
C ASP A 260 21.63 -30.91 26.94
N PRO A 261 20.74 -31.82 27.36
CA PRO A 261 19.70 -31.53 28.36
C PRO A 261 20.29 -31.27 29.76
N GLN A 262 21.54 -31.65 29.99
CA GLN A 262 22.28 -31.42 31.23
C GLN A 262 23.28 -30.25 31.12
N PHE A 263 23.34 -29.55 29.98
CA PHE A 263 24.25 -28.43 29.75
C PHE A 263 25.74 -28.77 29.99
N ARG A 264 26.16 -30.01 29.65
CA ARG A 264 27.54 -30.49 29.82
C ARG A 264 28.51 -29.90 28.79
N ARG A 265 28.05 -29.65 27.56
CA ARG A 265 28.87 -29.13 26.46
C ARG A 265 28.99 -27.62 26.54
N LEU A 266 27.89 -26.95 26.82
CA LEU A 266 27.85 -25.50 26.96
C LEU A 266 26.90 -25.14 28.11
N PRO A 267 27.32 -24.25 29.04
CA PRO A 267 26.42 -23.81 30.09
C PRO A 267 25.20 -23.13 29.45
N ARG A 268 24.05 -23.19 30.12
CA ARG A 268 22.80 -22.55 29.66
C ARG A 268 23.02 -21.09 29.21
N PHE A 269 23.85 -20.35 29.96
CA PHE A 269 24.29 -19.00 29.61
C PHE A 269 24.95 -18.93 28.22
N GLY A 270 25.82 -19.88 27.88
CA GLY A 270 26.50 -19.89 26.58
C GLY A 270 25.52 -20.09 25.42
N TYR A 271 24.49 -20.92 25.59
CA TYR A 271 23.44 -21.04 24.57
C TYR A 271 22.67 -19.71 24.41
N LEU A 272 22.28 -19.07 25.51
CA LEU A 272 21.62 -17.76 25.45
C LEU A 272 22.52 -16.70 24.83
N ALA A 273 23.80 -16.66 25.19
CA ALA A 273 24.78 -15.70 24.68
C ALA A 273 25.00 -15.81 23.17
N ILE A 274 24.79 -16.99 22.58
CA ILE A 274 24.90 -17.19 21.12
C ILE A 274 23.62 -16.78 20.43
N PHE A 275 22.47 -17.26 20.91
CA PHE A 275 21.21 -17.10 20.20
C PHE A 275 20.54 -15.74 20.43
N ASP A 276 20.63 -15.14 21.61
CA ASP A 276 20.01 -13.84 21.92
C ASP A 276 20.54 -12.67 21.05
N PRO A 277 21.86 -12.53 20.81
CA PRO A 277 22.36 -11.52 19.89
C PRO A 277 21.89 -11.76 18.45
N ILE A 278 21.79 -13.01 18.02
CA ILE A 278 21.28 -13.35 16.68
C ILE A 278 19.82 -12.90 16.55
N PHE A 279 18.97 -13.19 17.53
CA PHE A 279 17.58 -12.72 17.55
C PHE A 279 17.50 -11.18 17.51
N SER A 280 18.34 -10.52 18.30
CA SER A 280 18.37 -9.06 18.41
C SER A 280 18.83 -8.40 17.11
N VAL A 281 19.87 -8.92 16.47
CA VAL A 281 20.39 -8.41 15.19
C VAL A 281 19.39 -8.66 14.07
N LEU A 282 18.77 -9.84 14.00
CA LEU A 282 17.77 -10.13 12.97
C LEU A 282 16.52 -9.28 13.14
N GLY A 283 16.05 -9.10 14.38
CA GLY A 283 14.97 -8.17 14.69
C GLY A 283 15.32 -6.73 14.31
N PHE A 284 16.54 -6.28 14.62
CA PHE A 284 17.03 -4.95 14.26
C PHE A 284 17.14 -4.76 12.74
N VAL A 285 17.71 -5.72 12.01
CA VAL A 285 17.81 -5.66 10.54
C VAL A 285 16.44 -5.64 9.89
N ALA A 286 15.46 -6.39 10.42
CA ALA A 286 14.09 -6.34 9.91
C ALA A 286 13.43 -4.96 10.14
N ILE A 287 13.58 -4.38 11.34
CA ILE A 287 13.06 -3.05 11.66
C ILE A 287 13.80 -1.96 10.85
N MET A 288 15.11 -2.09 10.68
CA MET A 288 15.93 -1.15 9.92
C MET A 288 15.69 -1.25 8.42
N GLY A 289 15.55 -2.47 7.87
CA GLY A 289 15.16 -2.68 6.48
C GLY A 289 13.84 -1.98 6.16
N HIS A 290 12.87 -2.03 7.09
CA HIS A 290 11.61 -1.29 6.96
C HIS A 290 11.77 0.24 7.00
N THR A 291 12.84 0.77 7.60
CA THR A 291 13.05 2.23 7.75
C THR A 291 14.03 2.82 6.73
N ILE A 292 14.88 2.00 6.11
CA ILE A 292 15.97 2.45 5.22
C ILE A 292 15.54 2.64 3.76
N ASP A 293 14.39 2.11 3.32
CA ASP A 293 13.91 2.31 1.95
C ASP A 293 13.76 3.82 1.67
N GLN A 294 14.71 4.36 0.89
CA GLN A 294 14.73 5.76 0.50
C GLN A 294 13.67 6.00 -0.56
N TYR A 295 12.78 6.95 -0.27
CA TYR A 295 11.59 7.19 -1.06
C TYR A 295 11.95 7.82 -2.41
N LYS A 296 11.68 7.11 -3.50
CA LYS A 296 11.64 7.71 -4.83
C LYS A 296 10.41 8.61 -4.85
N LEU A 297 10.64 9.92 -4.84
CA LEU A 297 9.58 10.90 -5.00
C LEU A 297 9.02 10.78 -6.42
N LEU A 298 7.76 10.37 -6.52
CA LEU A 298 7.06 10.26 -7.79
C LEU A 298 6.70 11.65 -8.32
N THR A 299 6.85 11.83 -9.63
CA THR A 299 6.39 13.01 -10.37
C THR A 299 4.85 13.00 -10.55
N LEU A 300 4.26 14.14 -10.89
CA LEU A 300 2.81 14.22 -11.14
C LEU A 300 2.42 13.27 -12.28
N ARG A 301 3.25 13.20 -13.33
CA ARG A 301 3.06 12.29 -14.47
C ARG A 301 3.04 10.82 -14.02
N GLU A 302 4.00 10.40 -13.22
CA GLU A 302 4.04 9.03 -12.67
C GLU A 302 2.79 8.74 -11.82
N ILE A 303 2.37 9.69 -10.98
CA ILE A 303 1.17 9.56 -10.15
C ILE A 303 -0.10 9.43 -10.99
N LEU A 304 -0.26 10.24 -12.05
CA LEU A 304 -1.43 10.18 -12.93
C LEU A 304 -1.45 8.92 -13.80
N SER A 305 -0.27 8.42 -14.20
CA SER A 305 -0.16 7.20 -15.01
C SER A 305 -0.49 5.91 -14.24
N ALA A 306 -0.36 5.93 -12.92
CA ALA A 306 -0.66 4.79 -12.06
C ALA A 306 -2.07 4.91 -11.47
N LYS A 307 -2.93 3.91 -11.68
CA LYS A 307 -4.32 3.92 -11.19
C LYS A 307 -4.44 4.29 -9.71
N ASN A 308 -3.68 3.60 -8.86
CA ASN A 308 -3.70 3.85 -7.41
C ASN A 308 -3.19 5.27 -7.08
N GLY A 309 -2.22 5.80 -7.84
CA GLY A 309 -1.68 7.14 -7.64
C GLY A 309 -2.71 8.20 -8.03
N LEU A 310 -3.36 8.02 -9.18
CA LEU A 310 -4.43 8.87 -9.69
C LEU A 310 -5.62 8.91 -8.72
N GLU A 311 -6.07 7.75 -8.24
CA GLU A 311 -7.12 7.66 -7.22
C GLU A 311 -6.74 8.39 -5.94
N LEU A 312 -5.52 8.16 -5.44
CA LEU A 312 -5.03 8.81 -4.22
C LEU A 312 -5.00 10.34 -4.36
N PHE A 313 -4.52 10.83 -5.50
CA PHE A 313 -4.45 12.26 -5.79
C PHE A 313 -5.85 12.86 -5.95
N MET A 314 -6.77 12.16 -6.62
CA MET A 314 -8.17 12.59 -6.74
C MET A 314 -8.82 12.76 -5.36
N ASN A 315 -8.61 11.82 -4.42
CA ASN A 315 -9.12 11.94 -3.05
C ASN A 315 -8.54 13.15 -2.31
N PHE A 316 -7.27 13.47 -2.55
CA PHE A 316 -6.68 14.69 -1.99
C PHE A 316 -7.34 15.95 -2.56
N LEU A 317 -7.58 15.99 -3.88
CA LEU A 317 -8.26 17.11 -4.52
C LEU A 317 -9.71 17.28 -4.04
N PHE A 318 -10.41 16.21 -3.65
CA PHE A 318 -11.72 16.32 -2.99
C PHE A 318 -11.65 17.08 -1.67
N GLN A 319 -10.63 16.82 -0.86
CA GLN A 319 -10.45 17.50 0.42
C GLN A 319 -10.13 18.99 0.22
N GLU A 320 -9.47 19.33 -0.89
CA GLU A 320 -9.20 20.71 -1.30
C GLU A 320 -10.33 21.35 -2.14
N PHE A 321 -11.44 20.62 -2.39
CA PHE A 321 -12.53 21.07 -3.27
C PHE A 321 -12.06 21.53 -4.66
N SER A 322 -11.09 20.82 -5.25
CA SER A 322 -10.48 21.15 -6.54
C SER A 322 -10.37 19.95 -7.48
N TYR A 323 -11.27 18.98 -7.33
CA TYR A 323 -11.27 17.70 -8.05
C TYR A 323 -11.79 17.83 -9.50
N GLU A 324 -12.57 18.87 -9.78
CA GLU A 324 -13.07 19.22 -11.11
C GLU A 324 -11.95 19.40 -12.14
N ASN A 325 -10.79 19.93 -11.73
CA ASN A 325 -9.63 20.12 -12.59
C ASN A 325 -9.11 18.79 -13.13
N LEU A 326 -8.97 17.78 -12.27
CA LEU A 326 -8.50 16.45 -12.66
C LEU A 326 -9.58 15.68 -13.43
N LEU A 327 -10.86 15.83 -13.06
CA LEU A 327 -11.97 15.25 -13.83
C LEU A 327 -12.01 15.75 -15.27
N GLY A 328 -11.97 17.07 -15.46
CA GLY A 328 -11.97 17.69 -16.80
C GLY A 328 -10.79 17.21 -17.63
N LEU A 329 -9.60 17.14 -17.01
CA LEU A 329 -8.41 16.65 -17.68
C LEU A 329 -8.50 15.17 -18.11
N ILE A 330 -9.07 14.30 -17.27
CA ILE A 330 -9.30 12.90 -17.62
C ILE A 330 -10.23 12.79 -18.82
N GLU A 331 -11.37 13.50 -18.80
CA GLU A 331 -12.35 13.43 -19.89
C GLU A 331 -11.82 14.07 -21.18
N PHE A 332 -11.03 15.15 -21.11
CA PHE A 332 -10.38 15.75 -22.28
C PHE A 332 -9.35 14.81 -22.90
N ALA A 333 -8.53 14.14 -22.09
CA ALA A 333 -7.59 13.14 -22.58
C ALA A 333 -8.29 11.93 -23.23
N GLN A 334 -9.39 11.45 -22.61
CA GLN A 334 -10.22 10.40 -23.20
C GLN A 334 -10.86 10.86 -24.53
N PHE A 335 -11.36 12.09 -24.61
CA PHE A 335 -11.96 12.64 -25.83
C PHE A 335 -10.93 12.77 -26.97
N ARG A 336 -9.72 13.25 -26.66
CA ARG A 336 -8.61 13.29 -27.62
C ARG A 336 -8.28 11.90 -28.17
N ASN A 337 -8.14 10.90 -27.29
CA ASN A 337 -7.86 9.52 -27.70
C ASN A 337 -9.02 8.93 -28.54
N PHE A 338 -10.26 9.28 -28.22
CA PHE A 338 -11.43 8.92 -29.01
C PHE A 338 -11.34 9.50 -30.44
N LEU A 339 -11.07 10.80 -30.59
CA LEU A 339 -10.94 11.44 -31.90
C LEU A 339 -9.79 10.85 -32.73
N LEU A 340 -8.62 10.63 -32.12
CA LEU A 340 -7.50 9.94 -32.76
C LEU A 340 -7.89 8.55 -33.26
N SER A 341 -8.68 7.80 -32.47
CA SER A 341 -9.14 6.47 -32.88
C SER A 341 -10.12 6.51 -34.06
N VAL A 342 -10.92 7.57 -34.18
CA VAL A 342 -11.83 7.79 -35.32
C VAL A 342 -11.03 8.09 -36.57
N GLN A 343 -10.09 9.05 -36.49
CA GLN A 343 -9.21 9.42 -37.60
C GLN A 343 -8.40 8.21 -38.11
N MET A 344 -7.87 7.38 -37.20
CA MET A 344 -7.13 6.18 -37.59
C MET A 344 -8.01 5.15 -38.33
N LYS A 345 -9.28 4.99 -37.92
CA LYS A 345 -10.23 4.11 -38.62
C LYS A 345 -10.59 4.63 -40.01
N GLU A 346 -10.73 5.93 -40.16
CA GLU A 346 -10.99 6.57 -41.46
C GLU A 346 -9.80 6.39 -42.41
N LEU A 347 -8.57 6.61 -41.92
CA LEU A 347 -7.35 6.36 -42.69
C LEU A 347 -7.22 4.89 -43.10
N GLN A 348 -7.54 3.95 -42.21
CA GLN A 348 -7.59 2.52 -42.54
C GLN A 348 -8.65 2.19 -43.60
N ALA A 349 -9.83 2.82 -43.52
CA ALA A 349 -10.89 2.63 -44.52
C ALA A 349 -10.48 3.17 -45.89
N ILE A 350 -9.86 4.35 -45.95
CA ILE A 350 -9.30 4.94 -47.18
C ILE A 350 -8.22 4.03 -47.77
N GLY A 351 -7.29 3.55 -46.93
CA GLY A 351 -6.25 2.60 -47.36
C GLY A 351 -6.82 1.30 -47.92
N ALA A 352 -7.86 0.75 -47.28
CA ALA A 352 -8.54 -0.46 -47.74
C ALA A 352 -9.23 -0.25 -49.10
N MET A 353 -9.89 0.90 -49.30
CA MET A 353 -10.50 1.25 -50.58
C MET A 353 -9.46 1.43 -51.69
N ALA A 354 -8.33 2.09 -51.41
CA ALA A 354 -7.23 2.26 -52.36
C ALA A 354 -6.56 0.93 -52.75
N THR A 355 -6.54 -0.05 -51.84
CA THR A 355 -5.96 -1.37 -52.12
C THR A 355 -6.87 -2.18 -53.05
N LEU A 356 -8.20 -2.07 -52.89
CA LEU A 356 -9.17 -2.73 -53.76
C LEU A 356 -9.15 -2.20 -55.20
N GLU A 357 -8.82 -0.93 -55.40
CA GLU A 357 -8.77 -0.31 -56.72
C GLU A 357 -7.54 -0.77 -57.54
N ASN A 358 -6.46 -1.21 -56.87
CA ASN A 358 -5.21 -1.64 -57.50
C ASN A 358 -5.10 -3.15 -57.73
N VAL A 359 -6.13 -3.95 -57.43
CA VAL A 359 -6.14 -5.38 -57.80
C VAL A 359 -6.35 -5.46 -59.31
N PRO A 360 -5.33 -5.87 -60.11
CA PRO A 360 -5.45 -5.95 -61.55
C PRO A 360 -6.57 -6.94 -61.88
N LYS A 361 -7.50 -6.53 -62.76
CA LYS A 361 -8.52 -7.38 -63.37
C LYS A 361 -7.85 -8.42 -64.27
N SER A 362 -7.12 -9.36 -63.67
CA SER A 362 -6.52 -10.48 -64.36
C SER A 362 -7.57 -11.57 -64.53
N GLY A 363 -8.07 -11.66 -65.77
CA GLY A 363 -8.38 -12.92 -66.45
C GLY A 363 -9.15 -13.98 -65.67
N THR A 364 -10.45 -14.02 -65.95
CA THR A 364 -11.33 -15.19 -65.93
C THR A 364 -10.59 -16.51 -66.19
N LEU A 365 -10.54 -17.42 -65.23
CA LEU A 365 -10.73 -18.87 -65.47
C LEU A 365 -10.84 -19.65 -64.14
N GLY A 366 -11.84 -20.53 -64.05
CA GLY A 366 -11.71 -21.78 -63.30
C GLY A 366 -12.41 -21.87 -61.96
N ALA A 367 -13.61 -22.44 -62.00
CA ALA A 367 -14.44 -22.92 -60.91
C ALA A 367 -13.72 -23.71 -59.80
N GLY A 368 -14.18 -23.47 -58.55
CA GLY A 368 -14.26 -24.48 -57.49
C GLY A 368 -13.30 -24.28 -56.33
N LEU A 369 -13.82 -23.87 -55.17
CA LEU A 369 -13.74 -24.61 -53.90
C LEU A 369 -14.19 -23.79 -52.68
N GLU A 370 -15.08 -24.44 -51.93
CA GLU A 370 -15.26 -24.51 -50.47
C GLU A 370 -15.13 -23.26 -49.60
N GLU A 371 -16.30 -22.83 -49.14
CA GLU A 371 -16.58 -21.96 -48.00
C GLU A 371 -16.26 -22.70 -46.69
N LYS A 372 -15.21 -22.26 -45.97
CA LYS A 372 -14.95 -22.64 -44.58
C LYS A 372 -15.18 -21.44 -43.67
N ASN A 373 -16.12 -21.63 -42.75
CA ASN A 373 -16.38 -20.77 -41.59
C ASN A 373 -15.11 -20.63 -40.75
N GLU A 374 -14.73 -19.39 -40.42
CA GLU A 374 -13.76 -19.09 -39.37
C GLU A 374 -14.29 -18.04 -38.40
N ASP A 375 -13.99 -18.32 -37.13
CA ASP A 375 -14.60 -17.79 -35.92
C ASP A 375 -14.25 -16.32 -35.63
N LYS A 376 -15.28 -15.57 -35.24
CA LYS A 376 -15.17 -14.25 -34.61
C LYS A 376 -14.84 -14.41 -33.12
N ALA A 377 -13.57 -14.46 -32.76
CA ALA A 377 -13.10 -14.14 -31.41
C ALA A 377 -11.70 -13.52 -31.48
N ASP A 378 -11.46 -12.52 -30.63
CA ASP A 378 -10.17 -11.86 -30.36
C ASP A 378 -9.71 -10.72 -31.30
N LEU A 379 -10.56 -9.69 -31.44
CA LEU A 379 -10.16 -8.34 -31.91
C LEU A 379 -10.04 -7.32 -30.75
N LYS A 380 -9.42 -7.71 -29.63
CA LYS A 380 -9.26 -6.84 -28.44
C LYS A 380 -7.82 -6.56 -28.00
N GLN A 381 -6.80 -7.07 -28.71
CA GLN A 381 -5.39 -6.84 -28.33
C GLN A 381 -4.54 -6.08 -29.35
N LEU A 382 -5.10 -5.63 -30.48
CA LEU A 382 -4.38 -4.91 -31.54
C LEU A 382 -4.38 -3.39 -31.34
N THR A 383 -4.07 -2.95 -30.12
CA THR A 383 -3.80 -1.53 -29.82
C THR A 383 -2.55 -1.45 -28.96
N MET A 384 -1.42 -1.92 -29.49
CA MET A 384 -0.11 -1.62 -28.92
C MET A 384 0.90 -1.47 -30.06
N ILE A 385 1.25 -0.20 -30.32
CA ILE A 385 2.43 0.29 -31.05
C ILE A 385 2.70 -0.45 -32.37
N VAL A 386 1.97 -0.08 -33.41
CA VAL A 386 2.42 -0.34 -34.79
C VAL A 386 3.24 0.87 -35.23
N SER A 387 4.56 0.80 -35.07
CA SER A 387 5.47 1.63 -35.88
C SER A 387 5.52 1.00 -37.28
N VAL A 388 4.67 1.47 -38.18
CA VAL A 388 4.76 1.11 -39.60
C VAL A 388 5.94 1.89 -40.20
N ASP A 389 7.10 1.26 -40.30
CA ASP A 389 8.17 1.74 -41.16
C ASP A 389 7.80 1.43 -42.62
N MET A 390 7.24 2.42 -43.31
CA MET A 390 7.01 2.38 -44.76
C MET A 390 8.31 2.74 -45.49
N PRO A 391 8.80 1.92 -46.44
CA PRO A 391 9.93 2.27 -47.28
C PRO A 391 9.48 3.30 -48.33
N MET A 392 9.82 4.57 -48.11
CA MET A 392 9.70 5.61 -49.14
C MET A 392 10.81 5.42 -50.19
N THR A 393 10.50 4.78 -51.30
CA THR A 393 11.30 4.91 -52.52
C THR A 393 10.99 6.26 -53.16
N VAL A 394 11.88 7.22 -52.91
CA VAL A 394 11.87 8.56 -53.49
C VAL A 394 12.32 8.47 -54.95
N HIS A 395 11.40 8.74 -55.88
CA HIS A 395 11.76 9.18 -57.23
C HIS A 395 11.55 10.70 -57.33
N SER A 396 12.53 11.32 -57.98
CA SER A 396 12.87 12.73 -58.06
C SER A 396 11.85 13.61 -58.78
N ASP A 397 11.90 14.89 -58.37
CA ASP A 397 11.45 16.09 -59.08
C ASP A 397 9.95 16.38 -59.11
N ASP A 398 9.44 16.90 -57.99
CA ASP A 398 8.65 18.13 -58.05
C ASP A 398 8.76 18.96 -56.77
N LYS A 399 9.08 20.24 -56.97
CA LYS A 399 9.50 21.22 -55.98
C LYS A 399 8.46 22.33 -55.97
N ILE A 400 7.38 22.22 -55.18
CA ILE A 400 6.49 23.32 -54.77
C ILE A 400 5.60 22.85 -53.59
N ILE A 401 5.78 23.48 -52.41
CA ILE A 401 4.91 23.47 -51.21
C ILE A 401 4.79 22.11 -50.47
N SER A 402 5.81 21.72 -49.72
CA SER A 402 5.74 20.68 -48.67
C SER A 402 6.68 20.98 -47.49
N SER A 403 6.86 22.26 -47.18
CA SER A 403 7.77 22.72 -46.13
C SER A 403 7.03 23.49 -45.03
N ARG A 404 6.01 22.86 -44.42
CA ARG A 404 5.34 23.46 -43.23
C ARG A 404 4.45 22.50 -42.41
N ILE A 405 4.96 21.35 -41.98
CA ILE A 405 4.53 20.75 -40.70
C ILE A 405 5.77 20.13 -40.02
N SER A 406 6.63 20.96 -39.44
CA SER A 406 7.51 20.51 -38.36
C SER A 406 6.62 20.35 -37.12
N LEU A 407 6.08 19.14 -36.96
CA LEU A 407 5.17 18.66 -35.91
C LEU A 407 5.90 18.54 -34.55
N ASP A 408 6.72 19.54 -34.20
CA ASP A 408 7.56 19.57 -33.00
C ASP A 408 6.99 20.48 -31.90
N SER A 409 5.74 20.97 -32.07
CA SER A 409 4.98 21.46 -30.93
C SER A 409 4.66 20.24 -30.08
N SER A 410 5.40 20.05 -28.98
CA SER A 410 5.22 18.96 -28.02
C SER A 410 3.74 18.82 -27.67
N VAL A 411 3.04 17.89 -28.33
CA VAL A 411 1.61 17.70 -28.16
C VAL A 411 1.39 17.27 -26.72
N PHE A 412 0.57 18.03 -26.01
CA PHE A 412 0.35 17.78 -24.59
C PHE A 412 -0.31 16.41 -24.41
N HIS A 413 0.42 15.45 -23.83
CA HIS A 413 -0.05 14.08 -23.65
C HIS A 413 0.08 13.64 -22.20
N ILE A 414 -1.04 13.23 -21.63
CA ILE A 414 -1.14 12.64 -20.30
C ILE A 414 -1.37 11.15 -20.47
N ASP A 415 -0.46 10.37 -19.89
CA ASP A 415 -0.60 8.93 -19.80
C ASP A 415 -1.62 8.64 -18.70
N LEU A 416 -2.79 8.12 -19.08
CA LEU A 416 -3.80 7.64 -18.13
C LEU A 416 -3.72 6.11 -18.00
N PRO A 417 -4.08 5.52 -16.85
CA PRO A 417 -4.15 4.08 -16.69
C PRO A 417 -5.11 3.45 -17.70
N LEU A 418 -4.75 2.30 -18.26
CA LEU A 418 -5.57 1.61 -19.28
C LEU A 418 -6.95 1.20 -18.76
N ASP A 419 -7.07 0.94 -17.45
CA ASP A 419 -8.29 0.52 -16.77
C ASP A 419 -8.98 1.68 -16.02
N ILE A 420 -8.71 2.92 -16.41
CA ILE A 420 -9.41 4.09 -15.88
C ILE A 420 -10.90 4.04 -16.24
N VAL A 421 -11.73 4.60 -15.37
CA VAL A 421 -13.17 4.78 -15.58
C VAL A 421 -13.42 5.51 -16.89
N GLN A 422 -14.21 4.90 -17.75
CA GLN A 422 -14.55 5.44 -19.06
C GLN A 422 -15.68 6.47 -18.92
N SER A 423 -15.44 7.69 -19.40
CA SER A 423 -16.44 8.76 -19.47
C SER A 423 -17.72 8.30 -20.15
N GLU A 424 -18.85 8.52 -19.47
CA GLU A 424 -20.17 8.29 -20.02
C GLU A 424 -20.40 9.14 -21.29
N ILE A 425 -19.89 10.37 -21.32
CA ILE A 425 -20.01 11.25 -22.50
C ILE A 425 -19.13 10.74 -23.65
N VAL A 426 -17.85 10.44 -23.37
CA VAL A 426 -16.89 10.11 -24.43
C VAL A 426 -17.12 8.73 -25.02
N PHE A 427 -17.52 7.75 -24.20
CA PHE A 427 -17.69 6.36 -24.63
C PHE A 427 -19.13 5.98 -24.99
N ASP A 428 -20.08 6.93 -24.97
CA ASP A 428 -21.41 6.70 -25.54
C ASP A 428 -21.32 6.60 -27.07
N ASN A 429 -21.69 5.43 -27.60
CA ASN A 429 -21.66 5.14 -29.04
C ASN A 429 -22.82 5.80 -29.80
N THR A 430 -23.84 6.29 -29.10
CA THR A 430 -24.98 6.99 -29.71
C THR A 430 -24.66 8.45 -30.04
N LEU A 431 -23.60 9.00 -29.45
CA LEU A 431 -23.21 10.39 -29.60
C LEU A 431 -22.16 10.57 -30.70
N THR A 432 -22.38 11.57 -31.56
CA THR A 432 -21.39 12.00 -32.55
C THR A 432 -20.24 12.77 -31.87
N PRO A 433 -19.05 12.86 -32.50
CA PRO A 433 -17.93 13.65 -31.98
C PRO A 433 -18.32 15.08 -31.57
N ASN A 434 -19.13 15.75 -32.40
CA ASN A 434 -19.60 17.11 -32.15
C ASN A 434 -20.54 17.20 -30.94
N THR A 435 -21.41 16.20 -30.75
CA THR A 435 -22.29 16.13 -29.57
C THR A 435 -21.47 15.86 -28.30
N LYS A 436 -20.45 15.01 -28.35
CA LYS A 436 -19.54 14.77 -27.22
C LYS A 436 -18.78 16.04 -26.83
N PHE A 437 -18.21 16.76 -27.81
CA PHE A 437 -17.58 18.05 -27.60
C PHE A 437 -18.53 19.05 -26.92
N LYS A 438 -19.76 19.18 -27.46
CA LYS A 438 -20.80 20.06 -26.91
C LYS A 438 -21.06 19.76 -25.43
N LEU A 439 -21.28 18.50 -25.07
CA LEU A 439 -21.57 18.09 -23.69
C LEU A 439 -20.38 18.35 -22.74
N LEU A 440 -19.15 18.14 -23.20
CA LEU A 440 -17.96 18.45 -22.41
C LEU A 440 -17.81 19.97 -22.16
N VAL A 441 -18.07 20.81 -23.17
CA VAL A 441 -18.07 22.27 -23.01
C VAL A 441 -19.16 22.73 -22.04
N GLU A 442 -20.36 22.17 -22.13
CA GLU A 442 -21.46 22.46 -21.20
C GLU A 442 -21.13 22.07 -19.76
N LYS A 443 -20.45 20.92 -19.58
CA LYS A 443 -20.08 20.40 -18.26
C LYS A 443 -18.98 21.24 -17.59
N TYR A 444 -17.96 21.64 -18.35
CA TYR A 444 -16.70 22.18 -17.80
C TYR A 444 -16.38 23.63 -18.13
N ILE A 445 -16.87 24.17 -19.24
CA ILE A 445 -16.40 25.46 -19.79
C ILE A 445 -17.43 26.58 -19.63
N LEU A 446 -18.72 26.26 -19.75
CA LEU A 446 -19.77 27.27 -19.54
C LEU A 446 -19.79 27.73 -18.07
N ASN A 447 -20.11 29.01 -17.86
CA ASN A 447 -20.14 29.62 -16.52
C ASN A 447 -21.19 28.99 -15.59
N ASN A 448 -22.21 28.34 -16.16
CA ASN A 448 -23.26 27.64 -15.41
C ASN A 448 -23.04 26.11 -15.41
N GLY A 449 -21.85 25.66 -15.82
CA GLY A 449 -21.47 24.25 -15.80
C GLY A 449 -21.40 23.72 -14.37
N ARG A 450 -21.74 22.45 -14.18
CA ARG A 450 -21.67 21.82 -12.84
C ARG A 450 -20.24 21.75 -12.31
N PHE A 451 -19.27 21.63 -13.21
CA PHE A 451 -17.86 21.49 -12.90
C PHE A 451 -17.05 22.57 -13.64
N THR A 452 -17.52 23.82 -13.59
CA THR A 452 -16.86 24.93 -14.29
C THR A 452 -15.39 25.04 -13.88
N LEU A 453 -14.50 24.84 -14.84
CA LEU A 453 -13.06 24.83 -14.63
C LEU A 453 -12.51 26.25 -14.46
N ASN A 454 -11.42 26.39 -13.69
CA ASN A 454 -10.70 27.65 -13.55
C ASN A 454 -9.68 27.83 -14.67
N VAL A 455 -10.15 28.08 -15.89
CA VAL A 455 -9.32 28.29 -17.10
C VAL A 455 -9.32 29.76 -17.49
N SER A 456 -8.28 30.20 -18.20
CA SER A 456 -8.14 31.59 -18.65
C SER A 456 -9.32 32.03 -19.52
N ASP A 457 -9.69 33.31 -19.43
CA ASP A 457 -10.79 33.89 -20.21
C ASP A 457 -10.58 33.73 -21.71
N GLN A 458 -9.32 33.76 -22.17
CA GLN A 458 -8.96 33.56 -23.56
C GLN A 458 -9.31 32.14 -24.04
N ASN A 459 -8.91 31.10 -23.30
CA ASN A 459 -9.22 29.72 -23.63
C ASN A 459 -10.73 29.44 -23.53
N ARG A 460 -11.37 29.98 -22.49
CA ARG A 460 -12.83 29.87 -22.32
C ARG A 460 -13.58 30.48 -23.50
N LEU A 461 -13.23 31.72 -23.89
CA LEU A 461 -13.88 32.42 -24.99
C LEU A 461 -13.64 31.70 -26.33
N HIS A 462 -12.44 31.15 -26.54
CA HIS A 462 -12.13 30.35 -27.73
C HIS A 462 -13.04 29.11 -27.84
N LEU A 463 -13.14 28.32 -26.77
CA LEU A 463 -13.99 27.14 -26.74
C LEU A 463 -15.48 27.49 -26.86
N ILE A 464 -15.94 28.59 -26.26
CA ILE A 464 -17.33 29.07 -26.40
C ILE A 464 -17.65 29.47 -27.85
N ARG A 465 -16.70 30.07 -28.58
CA ARG A 465 -16.88 30.40 -30.00
C ARG A 465 -17.04 29.13 -30.84
N LEU A 466 -16.18 28.13 -30.65
CA LEU A 466 -16.29 26.84 -31.33
C LEU A 466 -17.61 26.13 -31.00
N TYR A 467 -17.99 26.13 -29.72
CA TYR A 467 -19.28 25.60 -29.26
C TYR A 467 -20.48 26.27 -29.95
N THR A 468 -20.45 27.59 -30.13
CA THR A 468 -21.51 28.33 -30.81
C THR A 468 -21.62 27.95 -32.29
N GLN A 469 -20.48 27.69 -32.95
CA GLN A 469 -20.43 27.21 -34.33
C GLN A 469 -20.98 25.78 -34.46
N VAL A 470 -20.67 24.90 -33.50
CA VAL A 470 -21.16 23.51 -33.47
C VAL A 470 -22.67 23.44 -33.23
N ILE A 471 -23.24 24.30 -32.38
CA ILE A 471 -24.68 24.28 -32.05
C ILE A 471 -25.56 24.93 -33.09
N ARG A 472 -25.07 25.99 -33.75
CA ARG A 472 -25.80 26.68 -34.81
C ARG A 472 -25.15 26.32 -36.14
N PRO A 473 -25.40 25.11 -36.68
CA PRO A 473 -24.99 24.81 -38.03
C PRO A 473 -25.71 25.81 -38.94
N CYS A 474 -24.97 26.79 -39.43
CA CYS A 474 -25.48 27.75 -40.39
C CYS A 474 -25.95 26.94 -41.61
N HIS A 475 -27.06 27.34 -42.26
CA HIS A 475 -27.68 26.56 -43.36
C HIS A 475 -26.74 26.24 -44.55
N THR A 476 -25.56 26.85 -44.59
CA THR A 476 -24.42 26.42 -45.40
C THR A 476 -23.76 25.20 -44.77
N HIS A 477 -24.02 24.03 -45.37
CA HIS A 477 -23.67 22.63 -45.04
C HIS A 477 -22.25 22.27 -44.53
N VAL A 478 -21.41 23.21 -44.12
CA VAL A 478 -20.06 22.94 -43.62
C VAL A 478 -20.15 22.43 -42.17
N GLN A 479 -20.11 21.10 -42.02
CA GLN A 479 -19.97 20.46 -40.71
C GLN A 479 -18.59 20.83 -40.17
N VAL A 480 -18.55 21.59 -39.07
CA VAL A 480 -17.31 21.87 -38.35
C VAL A 480 -16.83 20.56 -37.76
N ASP A 481 -15.70 20.07 -38.24
CA ASP A 481 -15.04 18.90 -37.66
C ASP A 481 -14.19 19.34 -36.47
N VAL A 482 -14.38 18.67 -35.33
CA VAL A 482 -13.71 19.04 -34.09
C VAL A 482 -12.34 18.37 -34.06
N ASP A 483 -11.29 19.19 -34.01
CA ASP A 483 -9.92 18.72 -33.96
C ASP A 483 -9.62 17.99 -32.64
N HIS A 484 -8.81 16.93 -32.70
CA HIS A 484 -8.32 16.17 -31.54
C HIS A 484 -7.52 17.02 -30.54
N CYS A 485 -6.95 18.14 -30.99
CA CYS A 485 -6.23 19.10 -30.16
C CYS A 485 -7.12 20.20 -29.54
N VAL A 486 -8.46 20.14 -29.71
CA VAL A 486 -9.37 21.23 -29.31
C VAL A 486 -9.25 21.62 -27.83
N PHE A 487 -8.90 20.68 -26.95
CA PHE A 487 -8.73 20.91 -25.52
C PHE A 487 -7.27 21.02 -25.05
N ASP A 488 -6.27 21.01 -25.93
CA ASP A 488 -4.85 20.94 -25.53
C ASP A 488 -4.41 22.17 -24.71
N ALA A 489 -4.77 23.38 -25.16
CA ALA A 489 -4.44 24.62 -24.45
C ALA A 489 -5.10 24.67 -23.05
N CYS A 490 -6.36 24.23 -22.96
CA CYS A 490 -7.10 24.12 -21.71
C CYS A 490 -6.47 23.07 -20.78
N SER A 491 -6.12 21.90 -21.33
CA SER A 491 -5.52 20.78 -20.58
C SER A 491 -4.14 21.15 -20.02
N LEU A 492 -3.35 21.94 -20.76
CA LEU A 492 -2.06 22.44 -20.29
C LEU A 492 -2.22 23.40 -19.09
N GLU A 493 -3.20 24.31 -19.12
CA GLU A 493 -3.52 25.18 -17.99
C GLU A 493 -3.96 24.39 -16.76
N LEU A 494 -4.87 23.41 -16.93
CA LEU A 494 -5.29 22.54 -15.84
C LEU A 494 -4.11 21.76 -15.24
N TYR A 495 -3.22 21.25 -16.09
CA TYR A 495 -2.02 20.54 -15.63
C TYR A 495 -1.08 21.43 -14.82
N ALA A 496 -0.91 22.69 -15.24
CA ALA A 496 -0.15 23.68 -14.49
C ALA A 496 -0.79 23.97 -13.12
N LEU A 497 -2.11 24.14 -13.06
CA LEU A 497 -2.83 24.34 -11.79
C LEU A 497 -2.68 23.14 -10.86
N MET A 498 -2.83 21.92 -11.38
CA MET A 498 -2.65 20.70 -10.59
C MET A 498 -1.24 20.54 -10.05
N HIS A 499 -0.21 21.14 -10.66
CA HIS A 499 1.15 21.08 -10.14
C HIS A 499 1.28 21.77 -8.77
N ASP A 500 0.48 22.80 -8.51
CA ASP A 500 0.41 23.47 -7.20
C ASP A 500 -0.31 22.58 -6.16
N ASN A 501 -1.47 22.00 -6.53
CA ASN A 501 -2.11 20.98 -5.69
C ASN A 501 -1.17 19.80 -5.41
N PHE A 502 -0.39 19.38 -6.40
CA PHE A 502 0.56 18.29 -6.29
C PHE A 502 1.72 18.63 -5.33
N SER A 503 2.18 19.88 -5.31
CA SER A 503 3.19 20.34 -4.36
C SER A 503 2.72 20.20 -2.90
N ARG A 504 1.45 20.51 -2.64
CA ARG A 504 0.82 20.28 -1.32
C ARG A 504 0.57 18.80 -1.05
N PHE A 505 0.11 18.07 -2.05
CA PHE A 505 -0.07 16.62 -1.94
C PHE A 505 1.23 15.89 -1.60
N LYS A 506 2.38 16.32 -2.14
CA LYS A 506 3.69 15.76 -1.79
C LYS A 506 4.04 15.86 -0.31
N GLN A 507 3.50 16.88 0.36
CA GLN A 507 3.69 17.11 1.79
C GLN A 507 2.68 16.31 2.63
N SER A 508 1.69 15.66 2.01
CA SER A 508 0.71 14.84 2.72
C SER A 508 1.29 13.49 3.13
N ASP A 509 0.93 13.05 4.34
CA ASP A 509 1.13 11.69 4.85
C ASP A 509 0.73 10.60 3.85
N VAL A 510 -0.34 10.86 3.11
CA VAL A 510 -0.96 9.91 2.19
C VAL A 510 -0.04 9.66 0.99
N TYR A 511 0.52 10.72 0.39
CA TYR A 511 1.51 10.60 -0.69
C TYR A 511 2.81 9.92 -0.23
N ILE A 512 3.31 10.29 0.95
CA ILE A 512 4.55 9.71 1.50
C ILE A 512 4.38 8.20 1.70
N LYS A 513 3.23 7.76 2.24
CA LYS A 513 2.89 6.34 2.38
C LYS A 513 2.73 5.63 1.03
N TYR A 514 2.23 6.33 0.02
CA TYR A 514 2.10 5.76 -1.31
C TYR A 514 3.46 5.56 -1.99
N CYS A 515 4.35 6.55 -1.94
CA CYS A 515 5.70 6.41 -2.51
C CYS A 515 6.48 5.23 -1.90
N LYS A 516 6.32 4.98 -0.60
CA LYS A 516 6.88 3.81 0.11
C LYS A 516 6.45 2.47 -0.45
N SER A 517 5.29 2.44 -1.10
CA SER A 517 4.62 1.21 -1.42
C SER A 517 4.81 0.74 -2.86
N VAL A 518 5.07 1.70 -3.74
CA VAL A 518 5.34 1.45 -5.17
C VAL A 518 6.78 0.92 -5.36
N GLN A 519 7.66 1.20 -4.39
CA GLN A 519 8.99 0.60 -4.26
C GLN A 519 8.89 -0.75 -3.55
#